data_AF-G1VBB9-F1
#
_entry.id   AF-G1VBB9-F1
#
_cell.length_a   1.000
_cell.length_b   1.000
_cell.length_c   1.000
_cell.angle_alpha   90.00
_cell.angle_beta   90.00
_cell.angle_gamma   90.00
#
_symmetry.space_group_name_H-M   'P 1'
#
loop_
_entity.id
_entity.type
_entity.pdbx_description
1 polymer ?
#
loop_
_entity_poly.entity_id
_entity_poly.type
_entity_poly.pdbx_seq_one_letter_code
_entity_poly.pdbx_strand_id
1 'polypeptide(L)'
;MRIRWKKIIITTLDFLLAIYLIVAVTSWNKPDESKELCTQVNINISDSNNAGFLTAGEIKQILKKVNLYPLNKKVKDINPRHIEEALKVGPFIKTAQCYITKDGQVNIQITQRMPIIRIKSNTGADYYLDDNGGILPNSKYTSDLIIATGNIDNNFARLYIAPLAMAINASPLWLNQIEQINVLPDRGIELVPRVGNHIIFMGYLPKNNGPWKRKHDINVFVTKKLSRLEKFYRYGLSQAGWNKYSYIDIEFDNQIICRKRDEKAEKAEEDEVIKKAKSEKVEDVQRTEEEEREKARTEVKRQENASDGLTE
;
A
#
# COMPACT_ATOMS: atom_id res chain seq x y z
N MET A 1 76.71 36.49 28.46
CA MET A 1 75.59 35.74 27.86
C MET A 1 75.24 36.35 26.50
N ARG A 2 75.44 35.63 25.38
CA ARG A 2 74.95 36.10 24.07
C ARG A 2 73.49 35.68 23.91
N ILE A 3 72.57 36.62 24.15
CA ILE A 3 71.13 36.38 23.97
C ILE A 3 70.91 36.01 22.49
N ARG A 4 70.36 34.82 22.25
CA ARG A 4 70.08 34.31 20.90
C ARG A 4 68.75 34.89 20.40
N TRP A 5 68.73 36.20 20.15
CA TRP A 5 67.54 36.97 19.74
C TRP A 5 66.73 36.32 18.61
N LYS A 6 67.40 35.76 17.60
CA LYS A 6 66.74 35.03 16.50
C LYS A 6 65.87 33.85 16.98
N LYS A 7 66.32 33.10 18.00
CA LYS A 7 65.56 31.97 18.54
C LYS A 7 64.36 32.42 19.35
N ILE A 8 64.53 33.50 20.13
CA ILE A 8 63.45 34.06 20.96
C ILE A 8 62.33 34.58 20.06
N ILE A 9 62.66 35.31 18.99
CA ILE A 9 61.70 35.86 18.04
C ILE A 9 60.89 34.75 17.34
N ILE A 10 61.55 33.67 16.90
CA ILE A 10 60.88 32.53 16.27
C ILE A 10 59.92 31.85 17.25
N THR A 11 60.38 31.58 18.49
CA THR A 11 59.52 30.94 19.50
C THR A 11 58.32 31.80 19.92
N THR A 12 58.47 33.13 19.97
CA THR A 12 57.32 34.01 20.29
C THR A 12 56.34 34.10 19.12
N LEU A 13 56.84 34.07 17.87
CA LEU A 13 55.99 34.08 16.69
C LEU A 13 55.18 32.77 16.57
N ASP A 14 55.81 31.61 16.81
CA ASP A 14 55.14 30.32 16.80
C ASP A 14 54.07 30.23 17.90
N PHE A 15 54.35 30.79 19.08
CA PHE A 15 53.37 30.85 20.17
C PHE A 15 52.17 31.75 19.83
N LEU A 16 52.41 32.91 19.22
CA LEU A 16 51.34 33.79 18.76
C LEU A 16 50.52 33.15 17.63
N LEU A 17 51.17 32.44 16.71
CA LEU A 17 50.49 31.69 15.65
C LEU A 17 49.62 30.57 16.24
N ALA A 18 50.12 29.84 17.25
CA ALA A 18 49.35 28.81 17.93
C ALA A 18 48.11 29.39 18.63
N ILE A 19 48.25 30.52 19.33
CA ILE A 19 47.11 31.23 19.94
C ILE A 19 46.11 31.66 18.87
N TYR A 20 46.58 32.27 17.78
CA TYR A 20 45.72 32.68 16.67
C TYR A 20 44.94 31.50 16.08
N LEU A 21 45.60 30.36 15.84
CA LEU A 21 44.95 29.15 15.33
C LEU A 21 43.91 28.60 16.30
N ILE A 22 44.19 28.58 17.61
CA ILE A 22 43.22 28.17 18.63
C ILE A 22 42.00 29.09 18.63
N VAL A 23 42.19 30.41 18.54
CA VAL A 23 41.08 31.38 18.50
C VAL A 23 40.30 31.28 17.18
N ALA A 24 40.98 31.12 16.05
CA ALA A 24 40.34 30.97 14.74
C ALA A 24 39.49 29.70 14.68
N VAL A 25 40.03 28.56 15.14
CA VAL A 25 39.28 27.29 15.18
C VAL A 25 38.11 27.36 16.16
N THR A 26 38.25 28.01 17.31
CA THR A 26 37.15 28.10 18.30
C THR A 26 36.08 29.14 17.96
N SER A 27 36.43 30.19 17.19
CA SER A 27 35.49 31.22 16.72
C SER A 27 34.68 30.73 15.52
N TRP A 28 35.34 30.11 14.54
CA TRP A 28 34.67 29.64 13.32
C TRP A 28 33.75 28.43 13.54
N ASN A 29 33.97 27.69 14.63
CA ASN A 29 33.27 26.44 14.91
C ASN A 29 32.12 26.58 15.92
N LYS A 30 31.70 27.83 16.23
CA LYS A 30 30.48 28.12 16.99
C LYS A 30 29.42 28.69 16.04
N PRO A 31 28.68 27.85 15.30
CA PRO A 31 27.46 28.33 14.66
C PRO A 31 26.54 28.90 15.75
N ASP A 32 26.03 30.11 15.55
CA ASP A 32 25.09 30.74 16.48
C ASP A 32 23.70 30.11 16.31
N GLU A 33 23.58 28.82 16.66
CA GLU A 33 22.34 28.01 16.58
C GLU A 33 21.17 28.65 17.35
N SER A 34 21.47 29.62 18.23
CA SER A 34 20.49 30.28 19.08
C SER A 34 19.60 31.31 18.34
N LYS A 35 20.03 31.78 17.16
CA LYS A 35 19.32 32.83 16.39
C LYS A 35 18.71 32.36 15.09
N GLU A 36 18.99 31.13 14.67
CA GLU A 36 18.43 30.60 13.43
C GLU A 36 16.95 30.24 13.63
N LEU A 37 16.11 30.89 12.83
CA LEU A 37 14.71 30.52 12.67
C LEU A 37 14.63 29.37 11.66
N CYS A 38 13.63 28.51 11.84
CA CYS A 38 13.33 27.50 10.85
C CYS A 38 12.83 28.15 9.55
N THR A 39 13.66 28.07 8.51
CA THR A 39 13.42 28.68 7.20
C THR A 39 12.50 27.81 6.34
N GLN A 40 12.63 26.49 6.46
CA GLN A 40 11.94 25.54 5.59
C GLN A 40 11.59 24.24 6.32
N VAL A 41 10.47 23.64 5.93
CA VAL A 41 10.03 22.32 6.41
C VAL A 41 9.84 21.40 5.22
N ASN A 42 10.69 20.40 5.12
CA ASN A 42 10.65 19.37 4.07
C ASN A 42 9.95 18.14 4.61
N ILE A 43 8.84 17.74 4.00
CA ILE A 43 8.11 16.53 4.37
C ILE A 43 8.26 15.54 3.22
N ASN A 44 9.03 14.48 3.45
CA ASN A 44 9.21 13.39 2.52
C ASN A 44 8.42 12.17 3.02
N ILE A 45 7.50 11.71 2.17
CA ILE A 45 6.67 10.55 2.43
C ILE A 45 7.16 9.46 1.49
N SER A 46 7.83 8.46 2.04
CA SER A 46 8.30 7.31 1.28
C SER A 46 7.11 6.42 0.95
N ASP A 47 6.76 6.34 -0.34
CA ASP A 47 5.67 5.49 -0.83
C ASP A 47 6.20 4.55 -1.92
N SER A 48 5.77 3.30 -1.89
CA SER A 48 6.10 2.32 -2.94
C SER A 48 5.12 2.38 -4.10
N ASN A 49 3.90 2.88 -3.87
CA ASN A 49 2.81 2.88 -4.84
C ASN A 49 1.91 4.12 -4.66
N ASN A 50 2.46 5.32 -4.85
CA ASN A 50 1.88 6.62 -5.26
C ASN A 50 0.37 6.97 -5.04
N ALA A 51 -0.36 6.30 -4.16
CA ALA A 51 -1.82 6.44 -3.95
C ALA A 51 -2.14 6.89 -2.50
N GLY A 52 -1.14 7.48 -1.83
CA GLY A 52 -0.97 7.64 -0.39
C GLY A 52 -2.19 7.95 0.48
N PHE A 53 -2.27 7.25 1.61
CA PHE A 53 -3.15 7.55 2.75
C PHE A 53 -2.85 8.89 3.41
N LEU A 54 -1.61 9.38 3.26
CA LEU A 54 -1.13 10.61 3.85
C LEU A 54 -0.49 11.51 2.80
N THR A 55 -0.83 12.78 2.86
CA THR A 55 -0.24 13.86 2.07
C THR A 55 0.60 14.77 2.95
N ALA A 56 1.58 15.48 2.35
CA ALA A 56 2.36 16.49 3.08
C ALA A 56 1.45 17.58 3.70
N GLY A 57 0.32 17.87 3.08
CA GLY A 57 -0.70 18.77 3.60
C GLY A 57 -1.34 18.26 4.90
N GLU A 58 -1.70 16.98 4.97
CA GLU A 58 -2.28 16.38 6.18
C GLU A 58 -1.28 16.34 7.33
N ILE A 59 -0.02 15.99 7.07
CA ILE A 59 1.06 16.02 8.07
C ILE A 59 1.22 17.43 8.64
N LYS A 60 1.20 18.45 7.78
CA LYS A 60 1.23 19.85 8.20
C LYS A 60 0.03 20.20 9.09
N GLN A 61 -1.18 19.74 8.76
CA GLN A 61 -2.36 19.99 9.59
C GLN A 61 -2.29 19.29 10.95
N ILE A 62 -1.81 18.04 11.00
CA ILE A 62 -1.59 17.30 12.24
C ILE A 62 -0.66 18.08 13.16
N LEU A 63 0.51 18.49 12.65
CA LEU A 63 1.50 19.24 13.43
C LEU A 63 1.01 20.62 13.86
N LYS A 64 0.22 21.30 13.02
CA LYS A 64 -0.41 22.57 13.40
C LYS A 64 -1.42 22.39 14.53
N LYS A 65 -2.26 21.36 14.47
CA LYS A 65 -3.28 21.09 15.50
C LYS A 65 -2.69 20.87 16.90
N VAL A 66 -1.50 20.26 16.97
CA VAL A 66 -0.77 20.05 18.23
C VAL A 66 0.26 21.14 18.53
N ASN A 67 0.26 22.24 17.78
CA ASN A 67 1.20 23.37 17.92
C ASN A 67 2.69 22.99 17.77
N LEU A 68 3.02 21.91 17.06
CA LEU A 68 4.39 21.44 16.83
C LEU A 68 4.92 21.75 15.43
N TYR A 69 4.16 22.44 14.58
CA TYR A 69 4.65 22.81 13.25
C TYR A 69 5.87 23.77 13.37
N PRO A 70 7.03 23.42 12.78
CA PRO A 70 8.31 24.06 13.11
C PRO A 70 8.60 25.38 12.37
N LEU A 71 7.89 25.67 11.27
CA LEU A 71 8.15 26.84 10.43
C LEU A 71 8.12 28.15 11.24
N ASN A 72 9.11 29.02 11.02
CA ASN A 72 9.29 30.31 11.72
C ASN A 72 9.51 30.22 13.23
N LYS A 73 9.75 29.04 13.80
CA LYS A 73 10.17 28.90 15.20
C LYS A 73 11.69 28.91 15.31
N LYS A 74 12.21 29.30 16.48
CA LYS A 74 13.64 29.20 16.77
C LYS A 74 14.05 27.74 16.75
N VAL A 75 15.15 27.42 16.10
CA VAL A 75 15.67 26.04 15.98
C VAL A 75 15.84 25.38 17.36
N LYS A 76 16.33 26.14 18.35
CA LYS A 76 16.49 25.68 19.74
C LYS A 76 15.18 25.23 20.42
N ASP A 77 14.05 25.80 20.03
CA ASP A 77 12.75 25.50 20.63
C ASP A 77 12.04 24.33 19.90
N ILE A 78 12.60 23.88 18.77
CA ILE A 78 12.08 22.75 18.02
C ILE A 78 12.67 21.47 18.60
N ASN A 79 11.80 20.60 19.10
CA ASN A 79 12.18 19.27 19.54
C ASN A 79 11.78 18.23 18.48
N PRO A 80 12.73 17.67 17.70
CA PRO A 80 12.43 16.68 16.68
C PRO A 80 11.74 15.43 17.24
N ARG A 81 12.08 14.99 18.45
CA ARG A 81 11.48 13.81 19.09
C ARG A 81 9.98 14.02 19.35
N HIS A 82 9.59 15.21 19.82
CA HIS A 82 8.17 15.52 20.03
C HIS A 82 7.38 15.53 18.71
N ILE A 83 7.99 16.00 17.62
CA ILE A 83 7.40 15.96 16.29
C ILE A 83 7.20 14.50 15.85
N GLU A 84 8.21 13.64 16.00
CA GLU A 84 8.11 12.22 15.66
C GLU A 84 7.02 11.50 16.47
N GLU A 85 6.99 11.71 17.78
CA GLU A 85 6.01 11.11 18.69
C GLU A 85 4.59 11.55 18.35
N ALA A 86 4.37 12.85 18.11
CA ALA A 86 3.07 13.37 17.73
C ALA A 86 2.57 12.79 16.40
N LEU A 87 3.46 12.55 15.44
CA LEU A 87 3.13 11.93 14.16
C LEU A 87 2.79 10.44 14.33
N LYS A 88 3.56 9.69 15.14
CA LYS A 88 3.36 8.24 15.38
C LYS A 88 2.02 7.90 16.06
N VAL A 89 1.30 8.86 16.63
CA VAL A 89 -0.06 8.65 17.16
C VAL A 89 -1.06 8.31 16.04
N GLY A 90 -0.82 8.79 14.81
CA GLY A 90 -1.72 8.57 13.69
C GLY A 90 -1.73 7.09 13.21
N PRO A 91 -2.89 6.54 12.84
CA PRO A 91 -3.01 5.12 12.49
C PRO A 91 -2.26 4.76 11.20
N PHE A 92 -2.01 5.72 10.30
CA PHE A 92 -1.41 5.47 8.99
C PHE A 92 0.12 5.60 8.97
N ILE A 93 0.76 6.05 10.06
CA ILE A 93 2.22 6.28 10.11
C ILE A 93 2.90 5.05 10.70
N LYS A 94 3.85 4.46 9.95
CA LYS A 94 4.69 3.34 10.41
C LYS A 94 5.93 3.85 11.14
N THR A 95 6.67 4.74 10.48
CA THR A 95 7.80 5.44 11.11
C THR A 95 7.75 6.92 10.75
N ALA A 96 8.23 7.74 11.68
CA ALA A 96 8.50 9.16 11.49
C ALA A 96 9.90 9.43 12.04
N GLN A 97 10.74 10.08 11.24
CA GLN A 97 12.05 10.56 11.60
C GLN A 97 12.12 12.06 11.33
N CYS A 98 12.57 12.82 12.31
CA CYS A 98 12.69 14.26 12.21
C CYS A 98 14.11 14.68 12.56
N TYR A 99 14.71 15.52 11.72
CA TYR A 99 16.02 16.09 11.99
C TYR A 99 16.11 17.51 11.44
N ILE A 100 17.04 18.27 12.01
CA ILE A 100 17.29 19.67 11.64
C ILE A 100 18.64 19.73 10.94
N THR A 101 18.73 20.43 9.81
CA THR A 101 19.99 20.67 9.11
C THR A 101 20.73 21.85 9.72
N LYS A 102 22.01 21.99 9.38
CA LYS A 102 22.83 23.15 9.77
C LYS A 102 22.32 24.47 9.20
N ASP A 103 21.50 24.43 8.14
CA ASP A 103 20.92 25.62 7.50
C ASP A 103 19.55 26.01 8.10
N GLY A 104 19.19 25.47 9.27
CA GLY A 104 17.92 25.72 9.94
C GLY A 104 16.70 25.07 9.26
N GLN A 105 16.88 24.07 8.40
CA GLN A 105 15.74 23.38 7.75
C GLN A 105 15.32 22.15 8.56
N VAL A 106 14.01 21.97 8.75
CA VAL A 106 13.47 20.77 9.40
C VAL A 106 13.04 19.78 8.34
N ASN A 107 13.59 18.57 8.42
CA ASN A 107 13.27 17.47 7.51
C ASN A 107 12.50 16.40 8.27
N ILE A 108 11.36 16.00 7.74
CA ILE A 108 10.46 15.00 8.30
C ILE A 108 10.33 13.88 7.26
N GLN A 109 10.87 12.72 7.58
CA GLN A 109 10.78 11.51 6.77
C GLN A 109 9.73 10.58 7.37
N ILE A 110 8.74 10.20 6.58
CA ILE A 110 7.60 9.40 7.02
C ILE A 110 7.47 8.17 6.13
N THR A 111 7.30 7.01 6.76
CA THR A 111 6.84 5.79 6.07
C THR A 111 5.41 5.48 6.48
N GLN A 112 4.59 5.07 5.53
CA GLN A 112 3.17 4.75 5.77
C GLN A 112 2.98 3.28 6.11
N ARG A 113 1.91 2.97 6.86
CA ARG A 113 1.42 1.61 7.06
C ARG A 113 0.59 1.23 5.83
N MET A 114 0.89 0.07 5.25
CA MET A 114 0.16 -0.46 4.09
C MET A 114 -0.85 -1.51 4.55
N PRO A 115 -2.12 -1.42 4.13
CA PRO A 115 -3.08 -2.49 4.37
C PRO A 115 -2.72 -3.72 3.53
N ILE A 116 -3.03 -4.90 4.07
CA ILE A 116 -2.88 -6.19 3.36
C ILE A 116 -4.24 -6.83 3.05
N ILE A 117 -5.30 -6.42 3.76
CA ILE A 117 -6.65 -6.96 3.62
C ILE A 117 -7.66 -5.96 4.19
N ARG A 118 -8.87 -5.92 3.61
CA ARG A 118 -10.02 -5.19 4.16
C ARG A 118 -10.95 -6.16 4.88
N ILE A 119 -11.41 -5.81 6.08
CA ILE A 119 -12.40 -6.57 6.84
C ILE A 119 -13.77 -5.92 6.64
N LYS A 120 -14.76 -6.73 6.25
CA LYS A 120 -16.19 -6.41 6.25
C LYS A 120 -16.95 -7.49 7.00
N SER A 121 -16.99 -7.35 8.32
CA SER A 121 -17.61 -8.35 9.21
C SER A 121 -19.14 -8.33 9.09
N ASN A 122 -19.77 -9.48 9.35
CA ASN A 122 -21.22 -9.59 9.48
C ASN A 122 -21.81 -8.73 10.62
N THR A 123 -20.97 -8.29 11.58
CA THR A 123 -21.35 -7.37 12.65
C THR A 123 -21.36 -5.89 12.22
N GLY A 124 -21.04 -5.59 10.96
CA GLY A 124 -21.01 -4.24 10.40
C GLY A 124 -19.65 -3.53 10.50
N ALA A 125 -18.61 -4.20 11.02
CA ALA A 125 -17.27 -3.63 11.09
C ALA A 125 -16.64 -3.52 9.68
N ASP A 126 -16.11 -2.34 9.35
CA ASP A 126 -15.44 -2.04 8.08
C ASP A 126 -14.13 -1.28 8.33
N TYR A 127 -13.00 -1.95 8.12
CA TYR A 127 -11.66 -1.41 8.34
C TYR A 127 -10.60 -2.20 7.58
N TYR A 128 -9.39 -1.67 7.51
CA TYR A 128 -8.24 -2.35 6.93
C TYR A 128 -7.33 -2.94 8.02
N LEU A 129 -6.60 -3.99 7.70
CA LEU A 129 -5.54 -4.54 8.54
C LEU A 129 -4.19 -4.43 7.83
N ASP A 130 -3.14 -4.13 8.60
CA ASP A 130 -1.76 -4.19 8.12
C ASP A 130 -1.11 -5.57 8.34
N ASP A 131 0.16 -5.67 7.92
CA ASP A 131 1.05 -6.83 8.08
C ASP A 131 1.28 -7.28 9.54
N ASN A 132 1.00 -6.42 10.51
CA ASN A 132 1.13 -6.69 11.94
C ASN A 132 -0.23 -6.90 12.63
N GLY A 133 -1.32 -6.94 11.86
CA GLY A 133 -2.68 -7.08 12.34
C GLY A 133 -3.20 -5.86 13.13
N GLY A 134 -2.56 -4.71 12.96
CA GLY A 134 -3.05 -3.44 13.47
C GLY A 134 -4.12 -2.86 12.55
N ILE A 135 -5.14 -2.27 13.15
CA ILE A 135 -6.29 -1.70 12.43
C ILE A 135 -5.88 -0.37 11.78
N LEU A 136 -6.35 -0.19 10.56
CA LEU A 136 -6.28 1.03 9.77
C LEU A 136 -7.74 1.45 9.45
N PRO A 137 -8.18 2.64 9.89
CA PRO A 137 -9.55 3.07 9.64
C PRO A 137 -9.78 3.33 8.15
N ASN A 138 -11.06 3.37 7.77
CA ASN A 138 -11.42 3.70 6.40
C ASN A 138 -10.94 5.11 6.04
N SER A 139 -10.43 5.28 4.83
CA SER A 139 -9.90 6.54 4.32
C SER A 139 -10.37 6.73 2.88
N LYS A 140 -9.93 7.80 2.20
CA LYS A 140 -10.19 8.01 0.77
C LYS A 140 -9.39 7.06 -0.14
N TYR A 141 -8.64 6.12 0.44
CA TYR A 141 -7.79 5.19 -0.26
C TYR A 141 -8.60 4.08 -0.93
N THR A 142 -8.48 3.98 -2.24
CA THR A 142 -8.94 2.84 -3.03
C THR A 142 -7.75 1.95 -3.35
N SER A 143 -7.87 0.66 -3.07
CA SER A 143 -6.86 -0.32 -3.47
C SER A 143 -7.44 -1.69 -3.70
N ASP A 144 -6.82 -2.39 -4.63
CA ASP A 144 -7.13 -3.75 -5.03
C ASP A 144 -6.59 -4.70 -3.96
N LEU A 145 -7.36 -4.85 -2.89
CA LEU A 145 -7.06 -5.72 -1.75
C LEU A 145 -8.12 -6.80 -1.66
N ILE A 146 -7.68 -7.97 -1.19
CA ILE A 146 -8.57 -9.04 -0.77
C ILE A 146 -9.55 -8.49 0.29
N ILE A 147 -10.82 -8.90 0.21
CA ILE A 147 -11.83 -8.56 1.20
C ILE A 147 -12.15 -9.78 2.05
N ALA A 148 -11.97 -9.69 3.36
CA ALA A 148 -12.44 -10.70 4.30
C ALA A 148 -13.85 -10.36 4.79
N THR A 149 -14.74 -11.34 4.73
CA THR A 149 -16.17 -11.22 5.03
C THR A 149 -16.63 -12.32 5.99
N GLY A 150 -17.84 -12.19 6.52
CA GLY A 150 -18.45 -13.23 7.36
C GLY A 150 -18.20 -13.05 8.85
N ASN A 151 -18.12 -14.16 9.59
CA ASN A 151 -18.04 -14.17 11.06
C ASN A 151 -16.62 -13.84 11.55
N ILE A 152 -16.28 -12.55 11.57
CA ILE A 152 -14.95 -12.06 11.92
C ILE A 152 -15.06 -11.08 13.10
N ASP A 153 -14.40 -11.42 14.21
CA ASP A 153 -14.17 -10.51 15.33
C ASP A 153 -12.73 -9.98 15.29
N ASN A 154 -12.43 -8.94 16.07
CA ASN A 154 -11.11 -8.29 16.09
C ASN A 154 -9.95 -9.23 16.43
N ASN A 155 -10.16 -10.20 17.33
CA ASN A 155 -9.10 -11.14 17.71
C ASN A 155 -8.85 -12.14 16.59
N PHE A 156 -9.89 -12.68 15.98
CA PHE A 156 -9.77 -13.58 14.83
C PHE A 156 -9.15 -12.86 13.63
N ALA A 157 -9.56 -11.61 13.38
CA ALA A 157 -9.03 -10.75 12.34
C ALA A 157 -7.51 -10.59 12.48
N ARG A 158 -7.06 -10.16 13.67
CA ARG A 158 -5.64 -9.91 13.96
C ARG A 158 -4.79 -11.18 14.03
N LEU A 159 -5.30 -12.23 14.66
CA LEU A 159 -4.49 -13.42 14.98
C LEU A 159 -4.52 -14.48 13.88
N TYR A 160 -5.55 -14.51 13.03
CA TYR A 160 -5.75 -15.58 12.04
C TYR A 160 -5.90 -15.04 10.62
N ILE A 161 -6.77 -14.05 10.40
CA ILE A 161 -7.01 -13.52 9.05
C ILE A 161 -5.81 -12.73 8.52
N ALA A 162 -5.14 -11.92 9.35
CA ALA A 162 -3.93 -11.22 8.92
C ALA A 162 -2.81 -12.21 8.49
N PRO A 163 -2.44 -13.25 9.28
CA PRO A 163 -1.49 -14.26 8.82
C PRO A 163 -1.93 -15.04 7.57
N LEU A 164 -3.23 -15.36 7.44
CA LEU A 164 -3.78 -16.01 6.26
C LEU A 164 -3.59 -15.13 5.01
N ALA A 165 -3.97 -13.85 5.10
CA ALA A 165 -3.80 -12.88 4.02
C ALA A 165 -2.33 -12.72 3.63
N MET A 166 -1.42 -12.63 4.61
CA MET A 166 0.02 -12.59 4.34
C MET A 166 0.51 -13.82 3.57
N ALA A 167 0.04 -15.02 3.94
CA ALA A 167 0.43 -16.26 3.28
C ALA A 167 -0.10 -16.35 1.84
N ILE A 168 -1.33 -15.89 1.59
CA ILE A 168 -1.91 -15.79 0.24
C ILE A 168 -1.14 -14.75 -0.59
N ASN A 169 -0.93 -13.56 -0.05
CA ASN A 169 -0.29 -12.43 -0.73
C ASN A 169 1.20 -12.69 -1.06
N ALA A 170 1.85 -13.65 -0.39
CA ALA A 170 3.23 -14.04 -0.66
C ALA A 170 3.41 -14.71 -2.04
N SER A 171 2.35 -15.25 -2.63
CA SER A 171 2.38 -15.84 -3.97
C SER A 171 1.73 -14.90 -4.99
N PRO A 172 2.45 -14.48 -6.05
CA PRO A 172 1.87 -13.64 -7.10
C PRO A 172 0.66 -14.29 -7.79
N LEU A 173 0.62 -15.62 -7.88
CA LEU A 173 -0.54 -16.34 -8.42
C LEU A 173 -1.76 -16.11 -7.52
N TRP A 174 -1.64 -16.41 -6.23
CA TRP A 174 -2.78 -16.39 -5.31
C TRP A 174 -3.21 -14.98 -4.93
N LEU A 175 -2.27 -14.03 -4.85
CA LEU A 175 -2.57 -12.61 -4.69
C LEU A 175 -3.50 -12.09 -5.79
N ASN A 176 -3.27 -12.48 -7.05
CA ASN A 176 -4.07 -12.03 -8.18
C ASN A 176 -5.32 -12.90 -8.42
N GLN A 177 -5.33 -14.11 -7.87
CA GLN A 177 -6.39 -15.09 -8.09
C GLN A 177 -7.48 -15.03 -7.02
N ILE A 178 -7.20 -14.59 -5.79
CA ILE A 178 -8.19 -14.58 -4.69
C ILE A 178 -8.73 -13.16 -4.48
N GLU A 179 -10.04 -12.98 -4.59
CA GLU A 179 -10.70 -11.68 -4.39
C GLU A 179 -11.28 -11.54 -2.97
N GLN A 180 -11.86 -12.62 -2.45
CA GLN A 180 -12.55 -12.60 -1.17
C GLN A 180 -12.21 -13.83 -0.34
N ILE A 181 -12.11 -13.60 0.96
CA ILE A 181 -12.07 -14.62 2.00
C ILE A 181 -13.40 -14.53 2.75
N ASN A 182 -14.19 -15.59 2.74
CA ASN A 182 -15.41 -15.67 3.54
C ASN A 182 -15.16 -16.57 4.75
N VAL A 183 -15.49 -16.06 5.94
CA VAL A 183 -15.37 -16.79 7.20
C VAL A 183 -16.75 -17.26 7.61
N LEU A 184 -16.96 -18.57 7.56
CA LEU A 184 -18.21 -19.20 7.96
C LEU A 184 -18.46 -19.07 9.47
N PRO A 185 -19.72 -19.26 9.93
CA PRO A 185 -20.06 -19.16 11.36
C PRO A 185 -19.19 -20.04 12.27
N ASP A 186 -18.80 -21.22 11.80
CA ASP A 186 -17.93 -22.19 12.48
C ASP A 186 -16.42 -21.92 12.33
N ARG A 187 -16.04 -20.80 11.68
CA ARG A 187 -14.67 -20.41 11.30
C ARG A 187 -14.05 -21.23 10.16
N GLY A 188 -14.84 -21.96 9.40
CA GLY A 188 -14.42 -22.49 8.11
C GLY A 188 -14.01 -21.34 7.17
N ILE A 189 -12.97 -21.57 6.37
CA ILE A 189 -12.45 -20.58 5.43
C ILE A 189 -12.84 -20.94 4.01
N GLU A 190 -13.60 -20.04 3.38
CA GLU A 190 -13.91 -20.07 1.97
C GLU A 190 -13.11 -19.00 1.22
N LEU A 191 -12.61 -19.34 0.04
CA LEU A 191 -11.96 -18.41 -0.86
C LEU A 191 -12.82 -18.27 -2.12
N VAL A 192 -13.00 -17.03 -2.56
CA VAL A 192 -13.66 -16.69 -3.82
C VAL A 192 -12.58 -16.26 -4.80
N PRO A 193 -12.37 -17.01 -5.89
CA PRO A 193 -11.38 -16.67 -6.90
C PRO A 193 -11.90 -15.60 -7.87
N ARG A 194 -10.97 -14.91 -8.53
CA ARG A 194 -11.21 -13.98 -9.64
C ARG A 194 -11.69 -14.70 -10.90
N VAL A 195 -11.16 -15.90 -11.16
CA VAL A 195 -11.49 -16.71 -12.35
C VAL A 195 -12.23 -17.97 -11.94
N GLY A 196 -13.35 -18.21 -12.62
CA GLY A 196 -14.27 -19.31 -12.35
C GLY A 196 -15.36 -18.92 -11.34
N ASN A 197 -16.51 -19.57 -11.47
CA ASN A 197 -17.67 -19.33 -10.59
C ASN A 197 -17.77 -20.44 -9.52
N HIS A 198 -16.65 -20.80 -8.89
CA HIS A 198 -16.60 -21.82 -7.84
C HIS A 198 -16.10 -21.22 -6.53
N ILE A 199 -16.66 -21.71 -5.42
CA ILE A 199 -16.15 -21.40 -4.08
C ILE A 199 -15.14 -22.47 -3.68
N ILE A 200 -14.03 -22.05 -3.10
CA ILE A 200 -12.99 -22.96 -2.61
C ILE A 200 -13.11 -23.05 -1.10
N PHE A 201 -13.40 -24.23 -0.56
CA PHE A 201 -13.34 -24.45 0.89
C PHE A 201 -11.98 -24.95 1.30
N MET A 202 -11.25 -24.14 2.07
CA MET A 202 -9.91 -24.49 2.55
C MET A 202 -9.95 -25.37 3.81
N GLY A 203 -11.05 -25.33 4.56
CA GLY A 203 -11.17 -25.92 5.89
C GLY A 203 -10.86 -24.91 7.00
N TYR A 204 -10.35 -25.41 8.12
CA TYR A 204 -10.16 -24.63 9.35
C TYR A 204 -8.68 -24.30 9.59
N LEU A 205 -8.41 -23.06 10.02
CA LEU A 205 -7.04 -22.64 10.31
C LEU A 205 -6.48 -23.36 11.55
N PRO A 206 -5.18 -23.73 11.55
CA PRO A 206 -4.56 -24.42 12.68
C PRO A 206 -4.58 -23.55 13.94
N LYS A 207 -5.03 -24.13 15.05
CA LYS A 207 -5.09 -23.46 16.35
C LYS A 207 -3.83 -23.76 17.15
N ASN A 208 -3.05 -22.72 17.44
CA ASN A 208 -1.81 -22.85 18.22
C ASN A 208 -1.64 -21.73 19.26
N ASN A 209 -0.89 -22.09 20.31
CA ASN A 209 -0.45 -21.20 21.37
C ASN A 209 0.88 -20.55 20.94
N GLY A 210 0.92 -19.22 20.92
CA GLY A 210 2.09 -18.44 20.54
C GLY A 210 1.93 -17.70 19.19
N PRO A 211 2.16 -16.38 19.12
CA PRO A 211 2.02 -15.60 17.89
C PRO A 211 2.90 -16.09 16.73
N TRP A 212 4.16 -16.41 17.01
CA TRP A 212 5.12 -16.86 15.99
C TRP A 212 4.74 -18.22 15.41
N LYS A 213 4.45 -19.18 16.29
CA LYS A 213 4.06 -20.55 15.89
C LYS A 213 2.77 -20.53 15.08
N ARG A 214 1.76 -19.75 15.50
CA ARG A 214 0.52 -19.57 14.74
C ARG A 214 0.77 -19.07 13.32
N LYS A 215 1.58 -18.02 13.17
CA LYS A 215 1.92 -17.46 11.85
C LYS A 215 2.64 -18.50 10.97
N HIS A 216 3.59 -19.23 11.54
CA HIS A 216 4.31 -20.29 10.85
C HIS A 216 3.37 -21.41 10.38
N ASP A 217 2.54 -21.95 11.29
CA ASP A 217 1.67 -23.09 10.99
C ASP A 217 0.57 -22.71 9.99
N ILE A 218 0.00 -21.50 10.09
CA ILE A 218 -0.93 -20.98 9.08
C ILE A 218 -0.24 -20.90 7.72
N ASN A 219 0.99 -20.37 7.65
CA ASN A 219 1.71 -20.28 6.38
C ASN A 219 1.97 -21.66 5.75
N VAL A 220 2.40 -22.64 6.55
CA VAL A 220 2.62 -24.02 6.08
C VAL A 220 1.30 -24.66 5.60
N PHE A 221 0.22 -24.49 6.36
CA PHE A 221 -1.11 -24.97 6.01
C PHE A 221 -1.57 -24.38 4.66
N VAL A 222 -1.57 -23.06 4.54
CA VAL A 222 -2.01 -22.34 3.33
C VAL A 222 -1.18 -22.75 2.12
N THR A 223 0.15 -22.78 2.25
CA THR A 223 1.05 -23.17 1.16
C THR A 223 0.74 -24.59 0.66
N LYS A 224 0.53 -25.55 1.58
CA LYS A 224 0.19 -26.93 1.24
C LYS A 224 -1.15 -27.02 0.51
N LYS A 225 -2.18 -26.36 1.02
CA LYS A 225 -3.53 -26.37 0.43
C LYS A 225 -3.55 -25.75 -0.95
N LEU A 226 -2.96 -24.56 -1.08
CA LEU A 226 -2.92 -23.82 -2.34
C LEU A 226 -2.05 -24.49 -3.39
N SER A 227 -0.89 -25.07 -3.03
CA SER A 227 -0.08 -25.84 -3.99
C SER A 227 -0.86 -27.00 -4.61
N ARG A 228 -1.72 -27.66 -3.82
CA ARG A 228 -2.56 -28.74 -4.31
C ARG A 228 -3.70 -28.23 -5.19
N LEU A 229 -4.32 -27.11 -4.81
CA LEU A 229 -5.32 -26.45 -5.66
C LEU A 229 -4.72 -26.03 -7.00
N GLU A 230 -3.49 -25.53 -7.02
CA GLU A 230 -2.78 -25.19 -8.26
C GLU A 230 -2.65 -26.41 -9.18
N LYS A 231 -2.25 -27.56 -8.64
CA LYS A 231 -2.18 -28.82 -9.41
C LYS A 231 -3.56 -29.20 -9.95
N PHE A 232 -4.60 -29.04 -9.15
CA PHE A 232 -5.97 -29.31 -9.60
C PHE A 232 -6.41 -28.37 -10.73
N TYR A 233 -6.02 -27.10 -10.70
CA TYR A 233 -6.30 -26.17 -11.79
C TYR A 233 -5.56 -26.58 -13.07
N ARG A 234 -4.27 -26.89 -12.95
CA ARG A 234 -3.41 -27.24 -14.09
C ARG A 234 -3.83 -28.55 -14.77
N TYR A 235 -4.19 -29.56 -14.01
CA TYR A 235 -4.42 -30.92 -14.55
C TYR A 235 -5.89 -31.36 -14.50
N GLY A 236 -6.67 -30.87 -13.55
CA GLY A 236 -8.09 -31.20 -13.40
C GLY A 236 -8.99 -30.28 -14.20
N LEU A 237 -9.00 -28.97 -13.86
CA LEU A 237 -9.89 -28.00 -14.51
C LEU A 237 -9.53 -27.74 -15.97
N SER A 238 -8.26 -27.89 -16.37
CA SER A 238 -7.86 -27.77 -17.79
C SER A 238 -8.52 -28.81 -18.70
N GLN A 239 -8.89 -29.98 -18.16
CA GLN A 239 -9.60 -31.03 -18.87
C GLN A 239 -11.12 -30.94 -18.67
N ALA A 240 -11.53 -30.60 -17.45
CA ALA A 240 -12.92 -30.63 -17.04
C ALA A 240 -13.71 -29.35 -17.41
N GLY A 241 -13.03 -28.21 -17.54
CA GLY A 241 -13.62 -26.89 -17.70
C GLY A 241 -13.75 -26.13 -16.38
N TRP A 242 -13.53 -24.81 -16.42
CA TRP A 242 -13.53 -23.93 -15.24
C TRP A 242 -14.89 -23.78 -14.55
N ASN A 243 -16.00 -23.99 -15.27
CA ASN A 243 -17.36 -23.80 -14.75
C ASN A 243 -18.08 -25.09 -14.36
N LYS A 244 -17.41 -26.25 -14.46
CA LYS A 244 -18.03 -27.54 -14.15
C LYS A 244 -18.46 -27.69 -12.69
N TYR A 245 -17.74 -27.04 -11.78
CA TYR A 245 -17.94 -27.18 -10.35
C TYR A 245 -18.43 -25.87 -9.74
N SER A 246 -19.29 -25.97 -8.73
CA SER A 246 -19.77 -24.83 -7.92
C SER A 246 -19.00 -24.70 -6.61
N TYR A 247 -18.45 -25.81 -6.11
CA TYR A 247 -17.75 -25.86 -4.83
C TYR A 247 -16.56 -26.83 -4.93
N ILE A 248 -15.39 -26.40 -4.47
CA ILE A 248 -14.16 -27.19 -4.44
C ILE A 248 -13.66 -27.23 -3.01
N ASP A 249 -13.78 -28.38 -2.37
CA ASP A 249 -13.31 -28.62 -1.02
C ASP A 249 -11.88 -29.18 -1.05
N ILE A 250 -10.97 -28.42 -0.44
CA ILE A 250 -9.56 -28.75 -0.26
C ILE A 250 -9.17 -28.91 1.23
N GLU A 251 -10.13 -29.16 2.12
CA GLU A 251 -9.89 -29.37 3.56
C GLU A 251 -9.02 -30.61 3.85
N PHE A 252 -9.26 -31.72 3.15
CA PHE A 252 -8.51 -32.96 3.37
C PHE A 252 -7.13 -32.88 2.73
N ASP A 253 -6.15 -33.68 3.16
CA ASP A 253 -4.81 -33.65 2.53
C ASP A 253 -4.71 -34.54 1.29
N ASN A 254 -5.44 -35.65 1.27
CA ASN A 254 -5.27 -36.71 0.26
C ASN A 254 -6.32 -36.67 -0.87
N GLN A 255 -7.33 -35.81 -0.77
CA GLN A 255 -8.41 -35.72 -1.76
C GLN A 255 -8.95 -34.30 -1.91
N ILE A 256 -9.46 -34.01 -3.09
CA ILE A 256 -10.22 -32.80 -3.40
C ILE A 256 -11.65 -33.27 -3.73
N ILE A 257 -12.63 -32.71 -3.05
CA ILE A 257 -14.04 -33.07 -3.24
C ILE A 257 -14.69 -31.91 -3.97
N CYS A 258 -15.34 -32.19 -5.11
CA CYS A 258 -15.99 -31.15 -5.90
C CYS A 258 -17.49 -31.38 -5.96
N ARG A 259 -18.27 -30.32 -5.77
CA ARG A 259 -19.71 -30.33 -6.06
C ARG A 259 -19.92 -29.83 -7.48
N LYS A 260 -20.55 -30.65 -8.33
CA LYS A 260 -20.92 -30.25 -9.69
C LYS A 260 -21.85 -29.04 -9.65
N ARG A 261 -21.78 -28.18 -10.66
CA ARG A 261 -22.78 -27.12 -10.86
C ARG A 261 -24.08 -27.74 -11.37
N ASP A 262 -25.21 -27.14 -10.99
CA ASP A 262 -26.51 -27.54 -11.52
C ASP A 262 -26.61 -27.14 -13.00
N GLU A 263 -26.99 -28.09 -13.85
CA GLU A 263 -26.98 -27.94 -15.31
C GLU A 263 -27.92 -26.84 -15.83
N LYS A 264 -28.94 -26.46 -15.04
CA LYS A 264 -29.83 -25.33 -15.36
C LYS A 264 -29.16 -23.98 -15.13
N ALA A 265 -28.32 -23.86 -14.10
CA ALA A 265 -27.57 -22.65 -13.80
C ALA A 265 -26.44 -22.44 -14.82
N GLU A 266 -25.80 -23.54 -15.24
CA GLU A 266 -24.76 -23.53 -16.27
C GLU A 266 -25.28 -22.99 -17.61
N LYS A 267 -26.45 -23.47 -18.05
CA LYS A 267 -27.10 -22.97 -19.29
C LYS A 267 -27.54 -21.51 -19.20
N ALA A 268 -28.07 -21.08 -18.05
CA ALA A 268 -28.50 -19.70 -17.86
C ALA A 268 -27.33 -18.70 -17.92
N GLU A 269 -26.19 -19.04 -17.31
CA GLU A 269 -24.97 -18.22 -17.38
C GLU A 269 -24.36 -18.20 -18.79
N GLU A 270 -24.33 -19.34 -19.50
CA GLU A 270 -23.88 -19.38 -20.90
C GLU A 270 -24.75 -18.48 -21.80
N ASP A 271 -26.08 -18.54 -21.63
CA ASP A 271 -27.00 -17.69 -22.37
C ASP A 271 -26.81 -16.20 -22.04
N GLU A 272 -26.48 -15.86 -20.79
CA GLU A 272 -26.16 -14.48 -20.38
C GLU A 272 -24.83 -14.00 -20.95
N VAL A 273 -23.78 -14.81 -20.93
CA VAL A 273 -22.47 -14.47 -21.52
C VAL A 273 -22.61 -14.28 -23.02
N ILE A 274 -23.37 -15.13 -23.71
CA ILE A 274 -23.63 -14.99 -25.16
C ILE A 274 -24.43 -13.71 -25.44
N LYS A 275 -25.42 -13.37 -24.61
CA LYS A 275 -26.17 -12.10 -24.75
C LYS A 275 -25.26 -10.89 -24.56
N LYS A 276 -24.39 -10.91 -23.54
CA LYS A 276 -23.48 -9.80 -23.23
C LYS A 276 -22.41 -9.61 -24.29
N ALA A 277 -21.84 -10.69 -24.80
CA ALA A 277 -20.90 -10.65 -25.92
C ALA A 277 -21.56 -10.13 -27.21
N LYS A 278 -22.85 -10.45 -27.43
CA LYS A 278 -23.62 -9.90 -28.57
C LYS A 278 -23.92 -8.42 -28.39
N SER A 279 -24.27 -7.96 -27.17
CA SER A 279 -24.53 -6.53 -26.92
C SER A 279 -23.27 -5.69 -27.05
N GLU A 280 -22.15 -6.12 -26.47
CA GLU A 280 -20.86 -5.41 -26.57
C GLU A 280 -20.39 -5.29 -28.02
N LYS A 281 -20.60 -6.33 -28.84
CA LYS A 281 -20.26 -6.33 -30.26
C LYS A 281 -21.15 -5.40 -31.09
N VAL A 282 -22.41 -5.22 -30.69
CA VAL A 282 -23.34 -4.26 -31.32
C VAL A 282 -22.96 -2.82 -30.95
N GLU A 283 -22.61 -2.57 -29.69
CA GLU A 283 -22.15 -1.25 -29.23
C GLU A 283 -20.82 -0.84 -29.89
N ASP A 284 -19.87 -1.77 -30.07
CA ASP A 284 -18.59 -1.49 -30.71
C ASP A 284 -18.76 -1.14 -32.21
N VAL A 285 -19.63 -1.86 -32.92
CA VAL A 285 -19.98 -1.55 -34.31
C VAL A 285 -20.64 -0.17 -34.43
N GLN A 286 -21.60 0.14 -33.55
CA GLN A 286 -22.26 1.45 -33.54
C GLN A 286 -21.27 2.60 -33.26
N ARG A 287 -20.35 2.41 -32.31
CA ARG A 287 -19.32 3.40 -31.99
C ARG A 287 -18.37 3.63 -33.17
N THR A 288 -18.00 2.57 -33.88
CA THR A 288 -17.13 2.65 -35.06
C THR A 288 -17.82 3.40 -36.21
N GLU A 289 -19.11 3.10 -36.46
CA GLU A 289 -19.91 3.81 -37.48
C GLU A 289 -20.11 5.30 -37.14
N GLU A 290 -20.25 5.64 -35.85
CA GLU A 290 -20.40 7.02 -35.39
C GLU A 290 -19.10 7.82 -35.56
N GLU A 291 -17.96 7.23 -35.23
CA GLU A 291 -16.63 7.82 -35.46
C GLU A 291 -16.33 8.04 -36.95
N GLU A 292 -16.76 7.13 -37.83
CA GLU A 292 -16.63 7.30 -39.29
C GLU A 292 -17.54 8.40 -39.83
N ARG A 293 -18.78 8.50 -39.34
CA ARG A 293 -19.71 9.58 -39.69
C ARG A 293 -19.21 10.95 -39.23
N GLU A 294 -18.59 11.03 -38.06
CA GLU A 294 -18.03 12.28 -37.55
C GLU A 294 -16.80 12.73 -38.36
N LYS A 295 -15.94 11.80 -38.76
CA LYS A 295 -14.83 12.07 -39.69
C LYS A 295 -15.34 12.55 -41.05
N ALA A 296 -16.37 11.91 -41.60
CA ALA A 296 -17.00 12.32 -42.86
C ALA A 296 -17.62 13.73 -42.77
N ARG A 297 -18.32 14.06 -41.68
CA ARG A 297 -18.88 15.40 -41.44
C ARG A 297 -17.79 16.47 -41.32
N THR A 298 -16.65 16.13 -40.71
CA THR A 298 -15.53 17.05 -40.55
C THR A 298 -14.83 17.31 -41.88
N GLU A 299 -14.70 16.28 -42.72
CA GLU A 299 -14.12 16.41 -44.07
C GLU A 299 -15.03 17.22 -45.02
N VAL A 300 -16.36 17.01 -44.97
CA VAL A 300 -17.32 17.82 -45.73
C VAL A 300 -17.24 19.30 -45.33
N LYS A 301 -17.21 19.61 -44.02
CA LYS A 301 -17.02 21.00 -43.55
C LYS A 301 -15.69 21.60 -44.00
N ARG A 302 -14.63 20.78 -44.10
CA ARG A 302 -13.32 21.22 -44.58
C ARG A 302 -13.35 21.56 -46.08
N GLN A 303 -14.12 20.82 -46.87
CA GLN A 303 -14.30 21.05 -48.30
C GLN A 303 -15.21 22.26 -48.57
N GLU A 304 -16.29 22.44 -47.81
CA GLU A 304 -17.16 23.63 -47.88
C GLU A 304 -16.40 24.92 -47.54
N ASN A 305 -15.57 24.90 -46.49
CA ASN A 305 -14.72 26.04 -46.14
C ASN A 305 -13.61 26.33 -47.16
N ALA A 306 -13.25 25.36 -48.01
CA ALA A 306 -12.27 25.55 -49.08
C ALA A 306 -12.90 26.13 -50.37
N SER A 307 -14.21 25.93 -50.58
CA SER A 307 -14.92 26.51 -51.73
C SER A 307 -15.38 27.95 -51.50
N ASP A 308 -15.67 28.36 -50.26
CA ASP A 308 -16.05 29.76 -49.94
C ASP A 308 -14.86 30.74 -49.95
N GLY A 309 -13.62 30.24 -50.08
CA GLY A 309 -12.41 31.05 -50.20
C GLY A 309 -12.04 31.46 -51.63
N LEU A 310 -12.89 31.15 -52.63
CA LEU A 310 -12.62 31.38 -54.05
C LEU A 310 -13.76 32.12 -54.77
N THR A 311 -14.16 33.27 -54.22
CA THR A 311 -14.82 34.34 -54.99
C THR A 311 -14.37 35.70 -54.46
N GLU A 312 -13.25 36.19 -54.99
CA GLU A 312 -13.06 37.60 -55.36
C GLU A 312 -13.32 37.74 -56.85
#